data_AF-A0A1R2D215-F1
#
_entry.id   AF-A0A1R2D215-F1
#
_cell.length_a   1.000
_cell.length_b   1.000
_cell.length_c   1.000
_cell.angle_alpha   90.00
_cell.angle_beta   90.00
_cell.angle_gamma   90.00
#
_symmetry.space_group_name_H-M   'P 1'
#
loop_
_entity.id
_entity.type
_entity.pdbx_description
1 polymer ?
#
loop_
_entity_poly.entity_id
_entity_poly.type
_entity_poly.pdbx_seq_one_letter_code
_entity_poly.pdbx_strand_id
1 'polypeptide(L)'
;MSQNIRIEEKSFIGHFNASHFFYGEGLREELHGHNYIMTFKLKTRASTTLNPGLISNLRILIDNLNTKVIVAGDSRSAIPISIEESTKVLLPDGTYYEFPKKDCYLIAGPSSSAECISKHVFDQVKDMLNEDWVKAVVIISEIYEQQDAIFRVKRWNDNNRFS
;
A
#
# COMPACT_ATOMS: atom_id res chain seq x y z
N MET A 1 23.31 31.75 -12.72
CA MET A 1 22.82 31.80 -11.32
C MET A 1 22.00 30.54 -11.08
N SER A 2 22.49 29.59 -10.29
CA SER A 2 21.70 28.41 -9.91
C SER A 2 20.64 28.86 -8.90
N GLN A 3 19.36 28.84 -9.28
CA GLN A 3 18.30 29.03 -8.29
C GLN A 3 18.34 27.85 -7.31
N ASN A 4 18.53 28.14 -6.03
CA ASN A 4 18.42 27.15 -4.97
C ASN A 4 16.96 26.68 -4.90
N ILE A 5 16.67 25.52 -5.48
CA ILE A 5 15.33 24.92 -5.40
C ILE A 5 15.13 24.46 -3.95
N ARG A 6 14.25 25.16 -3.23
CA ARG A 6 13.84 24.77 -1.89
C ARG A 6 12.95 23.52 -1.99
N ILE A 7 13.29 22.50 -1.20
CA ILE A 7 12.51 21.26 -1.09
C ILE A 7 11.70 21.30 0.19
N GLU A 8 10.42 20.97 0.11
CA GLU A 8 9.54 20.78 1.25
C GLU A 8 9.23 19.30 1.45
N GLU A 9 9.11 18.88 2.71
CA GLU A 9 8.70 17.53 3.08
C GLU A 9 7.38 17.59 3.85
N LYS A 10 6.42 16.77 3.45
CA LYS A 10 5.11 16.63 4.10
C LYS A 10 4.89 15.15 4.41
N SER A 11 4.32 14.87 5.58
CA SER A 11 3.98 13.53 6.01
C SER A 11 2.51 13.41 6.41
N PHE A 12 1.95 12.25 6.14
CA PHE A 12 0.64 11.82 6.61
C PHE A 12 0.78 10.45 7.25
N ILE A 13 0.18 10.27 8.42
CA ILE A 13 0.20 9.02 9.17
C ILE A 13 -1.24 8.65 9.46
N GLY A 14 -1.59 7.37 9.29
CA GLY A 14 -2.83 6.83 9.80
C GLY A 14 -2.73 5.35 10.10
N HIS A 15 -3.78 4.82 10.71
CA HIS A 15 -3.81 3.48 11.28
C HIS A 15 -5.00 2.70 10.73
N PHE A 16 -4.80 1.41 10.48
CA PHE A 16 -5.88 0.50 10.14
C PHE A 16 -5.61 -0.86 10.75
N ASN A 17 -6.66 -1.59 11.10
CA ASN A 17 -6.56 -2.96 11.59
C ASN A 17 -7.08 -3.89 10.50
N ALA A 18 -6.30 -4.89 10.11
CA ALA A 18 -6.72 -5.80 9.06
C ALA A 18 -6.20 -7.21 9.33
N SER A 19 -6.90 -8.19 8.76
CA SER A 19 -6.47 -9.58 8.74
C SER A 19 -5.85 -9.92 7.39
N HIS A 20 -4.92 -10.87 7.40
CA HIS A 20 -4.34 -11.42 6.19
C HIS A 20 -3.81 -12.84 6.45
N PHE A 21 -3.43 -13.49 5.37
CA PHE A 21 -2.67 -14.74 5.35
C PHE A 21 -1.62 -14.61 4.26
N PHE A 22 -0.54 -15.37 4.36
CA PHE A 22 0.55 -15.35 3.39
C PHE A 22 0.79 -16.76 2.85
N TYR A 23 0.97 -16.85 1.53
CA TYR A 23 1.40 -18.07 0.87
C TYR A 23 2.30 -17.71 -0.32
N GLY A 24 3.58 -18.04 -0.24
CA GLY A 24 4.55 -17.71 -1.30
C GLY A 24 5.99 -18.04 -0.88
N GLU A 25 6.88 -18.24 -1.86
CA GLU A 25 8.33 -18.45 -1.62
C GLU A 25 8.69 -19.52 -0.56
N GLY A 26 7.86 -20.56 -0.43
CA GLY A 26 8.05 -21.64 0.57
C GLY A 26 7.64 -21.26 2.00
N LEU A 27 7.07 -20.08 2.20
CA LEU A 27 6.50 -19.60 3.45
C LEU A 27 4.97 -19.66 3.41
N ARG A 28 4.40 -20.03 4.55
CA ARG A 28 2.96 -20.08 4.81
C ARG A 28 2.72 -19.45 6.17
N GLU A 29 1.82 -18.47 6.20
CA GLU A 29 1.29 -17.91 7.44
C GLU A 29 -0.22 -18.13 7.45
N GLU A 30 -0.72 -18.60 8.60
CA GLU A 30 -2.15 -18.79 8.78
C GLU A 30 -2.89 -17.45 8.81
N LEU A 31 -4.21 -17.49 8.70
CA LEU A 31 -5.03 -16.28 8.85
C LEU A 31 -4.83 -15.69 10.24
N HIS A 32 -4.35 -14.45 10.28
CA HIS A 32 -4.16 -13.67 11.50
C HIS A 32 -4.42 -12.19 11.19
N GLY A 33 -4.11 -11.27 12.11
CA GLY A 33 -4.28 -9.84 11.85
C GLY A 33 -3.35 -8.95 12.63
N HIS A 34 -3.22 -7.72 12.12
CA HIS A 34 -2.31 -6.70 12.62
C HIS A 34 -2.99 -5.36 12.80
N ASN A 35 -2.42 -4.57 13.70
CA ASN A 35 -2.62 -3.14 13.73
C ASN A 35 -1.52 -2.53 12.85
N TYR A 36 -1.90 -1.97 11.70
CA TYR A 36 -0.99 -1.38 10.75
C TYR A 36 -0.85 0.13 10.96
N ILE A 37 0.35 0.64 10.74
CA ILE A 37 0.63 2.07 10.59
C ILE A 37 0.99 2.32 9.13
N MET A 38 0.21 3.18 8.47
CA MET A 38 0.54 3.69 7.14
C MET A 38 1.15 5.09 7.26
N THR A 39 2.40 5.24 6.82
CA THR A 39 3.06 6.54 6.70
C THR A 39 3.29 6.89 5.24
N PHE A 40 2.71 7.99 4.79
CA PHE A 40 2.97 8.59 3.48
C PHE A 40 3.90 9.80 3.65
N LYS A 41 5.04 9.81 2.97
CA LYS A 41 5.99 10.93 2.95
C LYS A 41 6.15 11.45 1.53
N LEU A 42 6.08 12.76 1.37
CA LEU A 42 6.16 13.43 0.08
C LEU A 42 7.14 14.59 0.15
N LYS A 43 8.07 14.61 -0.80
CA LYS A 43 8.99 15.73 -1.05
C LYS A 43 8.57 16.44 -2.32
N THR A 44 8.36 17.75 -2.24
CA THR A 44 7.98 18.61 -3.37
C THR A 44 8.91 19.80 -3.49
N ARG A 45 8.90 20.47 -4.64
CA ARG A 45 9.47 21.81 -4.77
C ARG A 45 8.59 22.81 -4.02
N ALA A 46 9.20 23.74 -3.26
CA ALA A 46 8.54 24.57 -2.24
C ALA A 46 7.43 25.51 -2.74
N SER A 47 7.32 25.74 -4.05
CA SER A 47 6.25 26.54 -4.65
C SER A 47 4.90 25.81 -4.77
N THR A 48 4.83 24.53 -4.37
CA THR A 48 3.70 23.68 -4.77
C THR A 48 2.71 23.42 -3.62
N THR A 49 1.47 23.84 -3.84
CA THR A 49 0.34 23.38 -3.02
C THR A 49 0.11 21.90 -3.31
N LEU A 50 -0.05 21.08 -2.25
CA LEU A 50 -0.48 19.70 -2.45
C LEU A 50 -1.82 19.68 -3.15
N ASN A 51 -2.06 18.65 -3.97
CA ASN A 51 -3.41 18.37 -4.43
C ASN A 51 -4.33 18.24 -3.19
N PRO A 52 -5.36 19.09 -3.03
CA PRO A 52 -6.21 19.07 -1.85
C PRO A 52 -6.88 17.71 -1.61
N GLY A 53 -7.12 16.94 -2.69
CA GLY A 53 -7.72 15.61 -2.60
C GLY A 53 -6.77 14.53 -2.04
N LEU A 54 -5.46 14.75 -2.04
CA LEU A 54 -4.48 13.70 -1.69
C LEU A 54 -4.68 13.16 -0.28
N ILE A 55 -4.81 14.07 0.71
CA ILE A 55 -5.01 13.66 2.10
C ILE A 55 -6.35 12.96 2.30
N SER A 56 -7.41 13.45 1.65
CA SER A 56 -8.74 12.83 1.71
C SER A 56 -8.74 11.42 1.12
N ASN A 57 -8.07 11.22 -0.02
CA ASN A 57 -7.98 9.89 -0.63
C ASN A 57 -7.09 8.93 0.18
N LEU A 58 -6.01 9.42 0.79
CA LEU A 58 -5.23 8.60 1.74
C LEU A 58 -6.07 8.15 2.94
N ARG A 59 -6.96 9.01 3.46
CA ARG A 59 -7.91 8.65 4.53
C ARG A 59 -8.93 7.60 4.05
N ILE A 60 -9.54 7.80 2.88
CA ILE A 60 -10.48 6.84 2.29
C ILE A 60 -9.81 5.48 2.08
N LEU A 61 -8.55 5.45 1.62
CA LEU A 61 -7.81 4.20 1.46
C LEU A 61 -7.56 3.48 2.79
N ILE A 62 -7.20 4.22 3.84
CA ILE A 62 -7.07 3.66 5.20
C ILE A 62 -8.41 3.08 5.66
N ASP A 63 -9.49 3.83 5.51
CA ASP A 63 -10.83 3.39 5.96
C ASP A 63 -11.29 2.15 5.18
N ASN A 64 -10.97 2.07 3.90
CA ASN A 64 -11.26 0.91 3.07
C ASN A 64 -10.45 -0.33 3.44
N LEU A 65 -9.23 -0.17 3.95
CA LEU A 65 -8.39 -1.27 4.45
C LEU A 65 -8.80 -1.70 5.86
N ASN A 66 -9.32 -0.77 6.67
CA ASN A 66 -9.67 -1.01 8.05
C ASN A 66 -10.80 -2.04 8.18
N THR A 67 -10.66 -2.94 9.14
CA THR A 67 -11.58 -4.05 9.43
C THR A 67 -11.81 -5.01 8.26
N LYS A 68 -10.82 -5.16 7.36
CA LYS A 68 -10.90 -6.07 6.21
C LYS A 68 -9.95 -7.25 6.33
N VAL A 69 -10.27 -8.31 5.57
CA VAL A 69 -9.31 -9.34 5.16
C VAL A 69 -8.63 -8.87 3.87
N ILE A 70 -7.34 -8.61 3.93
CA ILE A 70 -6.53 -8.25 2.75
C ILE A 70 -6.21 -9.52 1.98
N VAL A 71 -6.64 -9.56 0.72
CA VAL A 71 -6.41 -10.69 -0.19
C VAL A 71 -5.69 -10.18 -1.44
N ALA A 72 -4.60 -10.84 -1.81
CA ALA A 72 -3.80 -10.45 -2.97
C ALA A 72 -4.35 -11.11 -4.24
N GLY A 73 -4.89 -10.30 -5.15
CA GLY A 73 -5.59 -10.77 -6.35
C GLY A 73 -5.23 -9.99 -7.60
N ASP A 74 -4.22 -10.46 -8.33
CA ASP A 74 -4.03 -10.16 -9.74
C ASP A 74 -3.42 -11.36 -10.47
N SER A 75 -3.15 -11.25 -11.78
CA SER A 75 -2.60 -12.34 -12.60
C SER A 75 -1.21 -12.84 -12.16
N ARG A 76 -0.54 -12.14 -11.22
CA ARG A 76 0.74 -12.51 -10.63
C ARG A 76 0.58 -13.22 -9.28
N SER A 77 -0.62 -13.22 -8.70
CA SER A 77 -0.93 -14.01 -7.51
C SER A 77 -0.90 -15.49 -7.86
N ALA A 78 -0.17 -16.28 -7.06
CA ALA A 78 -0.17 -17.73 -7.18
C ALA A 78 -1.47 -18.36 -6.66
N ILE A 79 -2.41 -17.53 -6.19
CA ILE A 79 -3.59 -17.95 -5.45
C ILE A 79 -4.84 -17.72 -6.32
N PRO A 80 -5.53 -18.78 -6.75
CA PRO A 80 -6.82 -18.67 -7.41
C PRO A 80 -7.84 -17.95 -6.53
N ILE A 81 -8.43 -16.89 -7.08
CA ILE A 81 -9.46 -16.08 -6.40
C ILE A 81 -10.68 -15.98 -7.30
N SER A 82 -11.84 -16.32 -6.75
CA SER A 82 -13.15 -16.04 -7.36
C SER A 82 -13.89 -15.00 -6.52
N ILE A 83 -14.52 -14.04 -7.21
CA ILE A 83 -15.21 -12.91 -6.60
C ILE A 83 -16.67 -12.93 -7.10
N GLU A 84 -17.55 -13.56 -6.32
CA GLU A 84 -19.00 -13.54 -6.53
C GLU A 84 -19.67 -12.74 -5.39
N GLU A 85 -20.58 -13.37 -4.63
CA GLU A 85 -21.07 -12.87 -3.33
C GLU A 85 -20.00 -13.02 -2.22
N SER A 86 -19.07 -13.96 -2.40
CA SER A 86 -17.95 -14.22 -1.52
C SER A 86 -16.61 -14.20 -2.27
N THR A 87 -15.55 -13.89 -1.54
CA THR A 87 -14.16 -14.06 -1.97
C THR A 87 -13.73 -15.46 -1.57
N LYS A 88 -13.50 -16.33 -2.57
CA LYS A 88 -13.07 -17.71 -2.37
C LYS A 88 -11.60 -17.85 -2.72
N VAL A 89 -10.84 -18.47 -1.83
CA VAL A 89 -9.37 -18.62 -1.93
C VAL A 89 -9.04 -20.10 -1.74
N LEU A 90 -8.33 -20.69 -2.71
CA LEU A 90 -7.80 -22.04 -2.60
C LEU A 90 -6.27 -22.00 -2.68
N LEU A 91 -5.60 -22.34 -1.59
CA LEU A 91 -4.14 -22.39 -1.55
C LEU A 91 -3.62 -23.70 -2.19
N PRO A 92 -2.37 -23.70 -2.72
CA PRO A 92 -1.79 -24.90 -3.32
C PRO A 92 -1.68 -26.13 -2.41
N ASP A 93 -1.69 -25.93 -1.08
CA ASP A 93 -1.68 -27.02 -0.09
C ASP A 93 -3.09 -27.60 0.20
N GLY A 94 -4.13 -27.11 -0.49
CA GLY A 94 -5.52 -27.52 -0.30
C GLY A 94 -6.28 -26.73 0.77
N THR A 95 -5.63 -25.80 1.49
CA THR A 95 -6.32 -24.91 2.42
C THR A 95 -7.33 -24.03 1.67
N TYR A 96 -8.54 -23.92 2.22
CA TYR A 96 -9.63 -23.15 1.63
C TYR A 96 -10.09 -22.04 2.58
N TYR A 97 -10.24 -20.83 2.07
CA TYR A 97 -10.89 -19.72 2.76
C TYR A 97 -12.07 -19.19 1.94
N GLU A 98 -13.11 -18.78 2.64
CA GLU A 98 -14.25 -18.08 2.06
C GLU A 98 -14.68 -16.95 2.98
N PHE A 99 -14.72 -15.75 2.43
CA PHE A 99 -15.09 -14.54 3.15
C PHE A 99 -16.21 -13.81 2.42
N PRO A 100 -17.14 -13.14 3.12
CA PRO A 100 -18.08 -12.24 2.47
C PRO A 100 -17.32 -11.17 1.69
N LYS A 101 -17.75 -10.87 0.45
CA LYS A 101 -17.04 -9.89 -0.40
C LYS A 101 -16.86 -8.53 0.27
N LYS A 102 -17.87 -8.09 1.04
CA LYS A 102 -17.84 -6.83 1.79
C LYS A 102 -16.75 -6.78 2.85
N ASP A 103 -16.27 -7.91 3.33
CA ASP A 103 -15.28 -8.01 4.41
C ASP A 103 -13.85 -8.18 3.85
N CYS A 104 -13.70 -8.27 2.53
CA CYS A 104 -12.40 -8.34 1.86
C CYS A 104 -11.98 -6.99 1.27
N TYR A 105 -10.66 -6.76 1.23
CA TYR A 105 -10.05 -5.75 0.39
C TYR A 105 -9.02 -6.42 -0.53
N LEU A 106 -9.22 -6.28 -1.83
CA LEU A 106 -8.32 -6.87 -2.83
C LEU A 106 -7.20 -5.90 -3.16
N ILE A 107 -5.96 -6.37 -3.03
CA ILE A 107 -4.78 -5.63 -3.47
C ILE A 107 -4.17 -6.27 -4.70
N ALA A 108 -3.58 -5.43 -5.56
CA ALA A 108 -2.82 -5.88 -6.72
C ALA A 108 -1.41 -6.27 -6.29
N GLY A 109 -1.11 -7.57 -6.28
CA GLY A 109 0.22 -8.07 -5.96
C GLY A 109 0.26 -9.59 -5.86
N PRO A 110 1.47 -10.16 -5.77
CA PRO A 110 1.66 -11.59 -5.59
C PRO A 110 1.30 -12.09 -4.19
N SER A 111 1.27 -11.21 -3.18
CA SER A 111 1.01 -11.55 -1.78
C SER A 111 0.40 -10.37 -1.01
N SER A 112 -0.06 -10.65 0.21
CA SER A 112 -0.63 -9.68 1.17
C SER A 112 0.44 -9.06 2.06
N SER A 113 1.73 -9.12 1.68
CA SER A 113 2.82 -8.58 2.49
C SER A 113 2.74 -7.05 2.58
N ALA A 114 3.33 -6.48 3.63
CA ALA A 114 3.37 -5.04 3.81
C ALA A 114 4.09 -4.30 2.66
N GLU A 115 5.05 -4.91 1.95
CA GLU A 115 5.58 -4.42 0.67
C GLU A 115 4.47 -4.24 -0.36
N CYS A 116 3.70 -5.29 -0.59
CA CYS A 116 2.65 -5.32 -1.62
C CYS A 116 1.54 -4.34 -1.27
N ILE A 117 1.15 -4.25 0.01
CA ILE A 117 0.19 -3.25 0.50
C ILE A 117 0.74 -1.83 0.25
N SER A 118 2.00 -1.56 0.62
CA SER A 118 2.61 -0.23 0.43
C SER A 118 2.64 0.17 -1.05
N LYS A 119 2.92 -0.78 -1.94
CA LYS A 119 2.92 -0.58 -3.38
C LYS A 119 1.51 -0.33 -3.91
N HIS A 120 0.53 -1.12 -3.47
CA HIS A 120 -0.86 -0.92 -3.85
C HIS A 120 -1.35 0.47 -3.46
N VAL A 121 -1.12 0.88 -2.21
CA VAL A 121 -1.48 2.23 -1.73
C VAL A 121 -0.81 3.31 -2.57
N PHE A 122 0.50 3.19 -2.85
CA PHE A 122 1.19 4.14 -3.71
C PHE A 122 0.54 4.21 -5.09
N ASP A 123 0.23 3.06 -5.69
CA ASP A 123 -0.38 2.99 -7.01
C ASP A 123 -1.76 3.64 -7.08
N GLN A 124 -2.53 3.62 -5.99
CA GLN A 124 -3.85 4.26 -5.89
C GLN A 124 -3.78 5.79 -5.84
N VAL A 125 -2.68 6.37 -5.32
CA VAL A 125 -2.56 7.83 -5.14
C VAL A 125 -1.56 8.50 -6.06
N LYS A 126 -0.77 7.73 -6.82
CA LYS A 126 0.31 8.26 -7.67
C LYS A 126 -0.18 9.29 -8.70
N ASP A 127 -1.37 9.09 -9.26
CA ASP A 127 -1.94 9.94 -10.32
C ASP A 127 -2.51 11.26 -9.73
N MET A 128 -2.58 11.35 -8.41
CA MET A 128 -2.95 12.57 -7.70
C MET A 128 -1.76 13.46 -7.36
N LEU A 129 -0.54 12.95 -7.50
CA LEU A 129 0.66 13.72 -7.25
C LEU A 129 0.85 14.74 -8.38
N ASN A 130 1.09 16.00 -8.02
CA ASN A 130 1.37 17.08 -8.97
C ASN A 130 2.72 16.89 -9.67
N GLU A 131 2.97 17.50 -10.82
CA GLU A 131 4.23 17.32 -11.58
C GLU A 131 5.51 17.70 -10.79
N ASP A 132 5.37 18.46 -9.69
CA ASP A 132 6.46 18.95 -8.85
C ASP A 132 6.90 18.00 -7.72
N TRP A 133 6.34 16.78 -7.63
CA TRP A 133 6.80 15.81 -6.66
C TRP A 133 8.20 15.28 -7.01
N VAL A 134 9.10 15.30 -6.03
CA VAL A 134 10.49 14.83 -6.16
C VAL A 134 10.63 13.41 -5.65
N LYS A 135 9.95 13.10 -4.54
CA LYS A 135 9.97 11.77 -3.93
C LYS A 135 8.69 11.52 -3.16
N ALA A 136 8.05 10.38 -3.40
CA ALA A 136 6.97 9.87 -2.57
C ALA A 136 7.39 8.52 -1.98
N VAL A 137 7.02 8.27 -0.72
CA VAL A 137 7.31 7.03 -0.01
C VAL A 137 6.07 6.63 0.77
N VAL A 138 5.59 5.41 0.55
CA VAL A 138 4.59 4.76 1.41
C VAL A 138 5.33 3.74 2.27
N ILE A 139 5.10 3.78 3.57
CA ILE A 139 5.61 2.83 4.55
C ILE A 139 4.40 2.18 5.22
N ILE A 140 4.38 0.86 5.27
CA ILE A 140 3.42 0.07 6.03
C ILE A 140 4.23 -0.64 7.10
N SER A 141 3.98 -0.31 8.37
CA SER A 141 4.51 -1.03 9.52
C SER A 141 3.40 -1.87 10.14
N GLU A 142 3.72 -3.10 10.52
CA GLU A 142 2.90 -3.93 11.38
C GLU A 142 3.32 -3.69 12.83
N ILE A 143 2.38 -3.33 13.71
CA ILE A 143 2.69 -3.21 15.13
C ILE A 143 2.67 -4.61 15.73
N TYR A 144 3.83 -5.27 15.71
CA TYR A 144 4.13 -6.37 16.62
C TYR A 144 4.73 -5.82 17.91
N GLU A 145 4.88 -6.67 18.93
CA GLU A 145 5.60 -6.37 20.16
C GLU A 145 7.09 -5.99 19.89
N GLN A 146 7.36 -4.79 19.33
CA GLN A 146 8.64 -4.11 19.09
C GLN A 146 9.38 -4.30 17.74
N GLN A 147 8.73 -4.52 16.59
CA GLN A 147 9.42 -4.47 15.27
C GLN A 147 8.63 -3.71 14.19
N ASP A 148 9.34 -2.81 13.47
CA ASP A 148 8.85 -2.07 12.30
C ASP A 148 9.47 -2.65 11.02
N ALA A 149 8.65 -3.17 10.10
CA ALA A 149 9.09 -3.45 8.74
C ALA A 149 8.84 -2.20 7.86
N ILE A 150 9.90 -1.63 7.27
CA ILE A 150 9.79 -0.40 6.46
C ILE A 150 9.94 -0.73 4.99
N PHE A 151 8.82 -0.70 4.27
CA PHE A 151 8.81 -0.85 2.82
C PHE A 151 8.82 0.49 2.13
N ARG A 152 9.57 0.59 1.02
CA ARG A 152 9.79 1.86 0.31
C ARG A 152 9.62 1.65 -1.18
N VAL A 153 8.52 2.11 -1.73
CA VAL A 153 8.40 2.27 -3.18
C VAL A 153 9.04 3.59 -3.58
N LYS A 154 10.09 3.51 -4.41
CA LYS A 154 10.77 4.66 -5.02
C LYS A 154 10.43 4.67 -6.50
N ARG A 155 9.62 5.62 -6.98
CA ARG A 155 9.61 5.95 -8.41
C ARG A 155 10.67 7.00 -8.67
N TRP A 156 11.61 6.64 -9.54
CA TRP A 156 12.65 7.50 -10.10
C TRP A 156 12.02 8.20 -11.31
N ASN A 157 11.94 9.53 -11.27
CA ASN A 157 11.64 10.29 -12.49
C ASN A 157 13.00 10.61 -13.12
N ASP A 158 13.41 9.78 -14.08
CA ASP A 158 14.63 10.00 -14.83
C ASP A 158 14.31 11.08 -15.86
N ASN A 159 14.55 12.32 -15.48
CA ASN A 159 14.82 13.39 -16.44
C ASN A 159 15.93 14.25 -15.86
N ASN A 160 17.16 13.83 -16.19
CA ASN A 160 18.27 14.73 -16.44
C ASN A 160 17.78 15.94 -17.25
N ARG A 161 17.42 17.04 -16.58
CA ARG A 161 17.38 18.39 -17.17
C ARG A 161 17.80 19.41 -16.11
N PHE A 162 19.07 19.33 -15.74
CA PHE A 162 19.86 20.51 -15.41
C PHE A 162 21.06 20.53 -16.37
N SER A 163 20.82 21.07 -17.55
CA SER A 163 21.80 21.77 -18.38
C SER A 163 21.38 23.23 -18.42
#